data_AF-A0A359E773-F1
#
_entry.id   AF-A0A359E773-F1
#
_cell.length_a   1.000
_cell.length_b   1.000
_cell.length_c   1.000
_cell.angle_alpha   90.00
_cell.angle_beta   90.00
_cell.angle_gamma   90.00
#
_symmetry.space_group_name_H-M   'P 1'
#
loop_
_entity.id
_entity.type
_entity.pdbx_description
1 polymer ?
#
loop_
_entity_poly.entity_id
_entity_poly.type
_entity_poly.pdbx_seq_one_letter_code
_entity_poly.pdbx_strand_id
1 'polypeptide(L)'
;IVEDAGLKITELATHLQGQLVAVHPAYDTMFDGFAPDPVKNNPKARQMWAVEQVKAAASVSSHWGIDVMASFSGALLWHTVYPWPQRPAG
;
A
#
# COMPACT_ATOMS: atom_id res chain seq x y z
N ILE A 1 14.73 4.86 -20.11
CA ILE A 1 13.52 4.11 -20.53
C ILE A 1 12.31 5.03 -20.69
N VAL A 2 11.79 5.64 -19.63
CA VAL A 2 10.56 6.47 -19.71
C VAL A 2 10.77 7.70 -20.60
N GLU A 3 11.84 8.47 -20.34
CA GLU A 3 12.17 9.66 -21.15
C GLU A 3 12.55 9.29 -22.59
N ASP A 4 13.31 8.20 -22.78
CA ASP A 4 13.67 7.70 -24.12
C ASP A 4 12.44 7.31 -24.97
N ALA A 5 11.33 6.97 -24.31
CA ALA A 5 10.05 6.68 -24.95
C ALA A 5 9.17 7.93 -25.15
N GLY A 6 9.66 9.14 -24.82
CA GLY A 6 8.91 10.39 -24.90
C GLY A 6 7.82 10.54 -23.84
N LEU A 7 7.90 9.77 -22.75
CA LEU A 7 6.92 9.78 -21.65
C LEU A 7 7.47 10.54 -20.44
N LYS A 8 6.55 10.99 -19.57
CA LYS A 8 6.88 11.64 -18.29
C LYS A 8 6.16 10.96 -17.15
N ILE A 9 6.87 10.76 -16.04
CA ILE A 9 6.25 10.31 -14.79
C ILE A 9 5.47 11.48 -14.19
N THR A 10 4.17 11.28 -13.99
CA THR A 10 3.27 12.29 -13.42
C THR A 10 3.00 12.05 -11.93
N GLU A 11 3.06 10.79 -11.50
CA GLU A 11 2.78 10.42 -10.12
C GLU A 11 3.45 9.09 -9.75
N LEU A 12 3.64 8.89 -8.44
CA LEU A 12 3.90 7.58 -7.84
C LEU A 12 2.63 7.13 -7.11
N ALA A 13 2.40 5.83 -7.07
CA ALA A 13 1.20 5.28 -6.44
C ALA A 13 1.56 4.24 -5.37
N THR A 14 0.87 4.30 -4.24
CA THR A 14 1.08 3.40 -3.08
C THR A 14 -0.22 2.74 -2.61
N HIS A 15 -1.08 2.33 -3.54
CA HIS A 15 -2.38 1.71 -3.20
C HIS A 15 -2.25 0.53 -2.25
N LEU A 16 -1.36 -0.44 -2.55
CA LEU A 16 -1.20 -1.63 -1.71
C LEU A 16 -0.42 -1.33 -0.42
N GLN A 17 0.62 -0.52 -0.50
CA GLN A 17 1.42 -0.15 0.67
C GLN A 17 0.58 0.69 1.65
N GLY A 18 -0.11 1.71 1.14
CA GLY A 18 -1.04 2.53 1.90
C GLY A 18 -2.17 1.70 2.51
N GLN A 19 -2.72 0.73 1.77
CA GLN A 19 -3.73 -0.17 2.32
C GLN A 19 -3.25 -0.91 3.58
N LEU A 20 -1.97 -1.25 3.63
CA LEU A 20 -1.37 -2.00 4.73
C LEU A 20 -0.99 -1.13 5.94
N VAL A 21 -1.21 0.20 5.87
CA VAL A 21 -1.00 1.12 7.01
C VAL A 21 -2.05 0.91 8.10
N ALA A 22 -3.31 0.67 7.73
CA ALA A 22 -4.40 0.44 8.66
C ALA A 22 -5.19 -0.81 8.27
N VAL A 23 -4.89 -1.94 8.90
CA VAL A 23 -5.58 -3.22 8.71
C VAL A 23 -6.28 -3.61 10.00
N HIS A 24 -7.56 -3.98 9.90
CA HIS A 24 -8.27 -4.57 11.03
C HIS A 24 -7.76 -5.99 11.32
N PRO A 25 -7.55 -6.40 12.58
CA PRO A 25 -7.01 -7.72 12.91
C PRO A 25 -7.74 -8.91 12.29
N ALA A 26 -9.07 -8.81 12.14
CA ALA A 26 -9.88 -9.85 11.49
C ALA A 26 -9.51 -10.13 10.02
N TYR A 27 -8.75 -9.24 9.38
CA TYR A 27 -8.31 -9.35 7.99
C TYR A 27 -6.79 -9.47 7.86
N ASP A 28 -6.06 -9.63 8.97
CA ASP A 28 -4.60 -9.68 8.96
C ASP A 28 -4.04 -10.71 7.98
N THR A 29 -4.52 -11.95 8.04
CA THR A 29 -4.10 -13.02 7.14
C THR A 29 -4.43 -12.74 5.69
N MET A 30 -5.56 -12.07 5.43
CA MET A 30 -5.99 -11.76 4.06
C MET A 30 -5.10 -10.68 3.43
N PHE A 31 -4.73 -9.67 4.21
CA PHE A 31 -3.87 -8.57 3.75
C PHE A 31 -2.37 -8.94 3.70
N ASP A 32 -1.94 -10.03 4.34
CA ASP A 32 -0.57 -10.54 4.22
C ASP A 32 -0.18 -10.89 2.78
N GLY A 33 -1.15 -11.23 1.93
CA GLY A 33 -0.91 -11.48 0.50
C GLY A 33 -0.30 -10.29 -0.26
N PHE A 34 -0.45 -9.06 0.24
CA PHE A 34 0.11 -7.85 -0.38
C PHE A 34 1.44 -7.40 0.23
N ALA A 35 1.89 -8.06 1.30
CA ALA A 35 3.14 -7.77 1.95
C ALA A 35 4.28 -8.62 1.37
N PRO A 36 5.55 -8.15 1.40
CA PRO A 36 6.68 -8.98 1.03
C PRO A 36 6.91 -10.08 2.08
N ASP A 37 7.48 -11.21 1.64
CA ASP A 37 7.66 -12.41 2.49
C ASP A 37 8.31 -12.16 3.87
N PRO A 38 9.31 -11.28 4.03
CA PRO A 38 9.97 -11.05 5.32
C PRO A 38 9.07 -10.45 6.41
N VAL A 39 7.92 -9.86 6.06
CA VAL A 39 7.01 -9.21 7.03
C VAL A 39 5.63 -9.87 7.10
N LYS A 40 5.43 -10.99 6.38
CA LYS A 40 4.20 -11.80 6.47
C LYS A 40 4.08 -12.46 7.85
N ASN A 41 2.84 -12.77 8.25
CA ASN A 41 2.47 -13.32 9.55
C ASN A 41 2.89 -12.43 10.74
N ASN A 42 3.19 -11.16 10.49
CA ASN A 42 3.60 -10.20 11.51
C ASN A 42 2.93 -8.83 11.24
N PRO A 43 1.70 -8.61 11.74
CA PRO A 43 0.94 -7.39 11.47
C PRO A 43 1.68 -6.10 11.82
N LYS A 44 2.48 -6.12 12.89
CA LYS A 44 3.29 -4.97 13.31
C LYS A 44 4.42 -4.70 12.33
N ALA A 45 5.18 -5.71 11.94
CA ALA A 45 6.25 -5.55 10.95
C ALA A 45 5.71 -5.14 9.59
N ARG A 46 4.57 -5.71 9.16
CA ARG A 46 3.85 -5.33 7.95
C ARG A 46 3.45 -3.86 7.96
N GLN A 47 2.84 -3.39 9.06
CA GLN A 47 2.46 -1.99 9.20
C GLN A 47 3.68 -1.07 9.16
N MET A 48 4.76 -1.41 9.88
CA MET A 48 5.99 -0.62 9.86
C MET A 48 6.56 -0.53 8.44
N TRP A 49 6.63 -1.66 7.73
CA TRP A 49 7.05 -1.69 6.33
C TRP A 49 6.16 -0.82 5.44
N ALA A 50 4.84 -0.95 5.56
CA ALA A 50 3.86 -0.19 4.79
C ALA A 50 4.03 1.33 4.97
N VAL A 51 4.16 1.79 6.21
CA VAL A 51 4.39 3.20 6.55
C VAL A 51 5.69 3.71 5.92
N GLU A 52 6.78 2.93 6.00
CA GLU A 52 8.05 3.33 5.42
C GLU A 52 8.00 3.38 3.88
N GLN A 53 7.26 2.49 3.23
CA GLN A 53 7.06 2.57 1.77
C GLN A 53 6.29 3.82 1.35
N VAL A 54 5.22 4.19 2.07
CA VAL A 54 4.44 5.40 1.78
C VAL A 54 5.31 6.65 1.94
N LYS A 55 6.11 6.73 3.01
CA LYS A 55 7.06 7.83 3.22
C LYS A 55 8.13 7.89 2.13
N ALA A 56 8.68 6.74 1.73
CA ALA A 56 9.69 6.66 0.68
C ALA A 56 9.14 7.18 -0.65
N ALA A 57 7.93 6.76 -1.03
CA ALA A 57 7.27 7.25 -2.24
C ALA A 57 7.04 8.77 -2.18
N ALA A 58 6.55 9.30 -1.06
CA ALA A 58 6.37 10.74 -0.87
C ALA A 58 7.70 11.51 -0.99
N SER A 59 8.80 10.97 -0.42
CA SER A 59 10.12 11.57 -0.55
C SER A 59 10.63 11.59 -1.99
N VAL A 60 10.47 10.49 -2.73
CA VAL A 60 10.86 10.43 -4.15
C VAL A 60 10.01 11.38 -4.99
N SER A 61 8.69 11.41 -4.77
CA SER A 61 7.80 12.37 -5.44
C SER A 61 8.28 13.81 -5.23
N SER A 62 8.62 14.18 -4.00
CA SER A 62 9.17 15.51 -3.69
C SER A 62 10.48 15.80 -4.44
N HIS A 63 11.40 14.83 -4.53
CA HIS A 63 12.64 15.00 -5.28
C HIS A 63 12.42 15.16 -6.79
N TRP A 64 11.34 14.59 -7.32
CA TRP A 64 10.97 14.69 -8.74
C TRP A 64 10.04 15.86 -9.04
N GLY A 65 9.70 16.69 -8.04
CA GLY A 65 8.76 17.80 -8.20
C GLY A 65 7.32 17.35 -8.48
N ILE A 66 6.96 16.16 -8.04
CA ILE A 66 5.61 15.60 -8.10
C ILE A 66 4.90 15.91 -6.78
N ASP A 67 3.74 16.55 -6.84
CA ASP A 67 2.92 16.98 -5.69
C ASP A 67 1.68 16.11 -5.45
N VAL A 68 1.47 15.09 -6.29
CA VAL A 68 0.35 14.14 -6.19
C VAL A 68 0.84 12.70 -5.97
N MET A 69 0.10 11.94 -5.17
CA MET A 69 0.37 10.52 -4.92
C MET A 69 -0.94 9.78 -4.65
N ALA A 70 -1.34 8.91 -5.57
CA ALA A 70 -2.49 8.04 -5.37
C ALA A 70 -2.19 6.96 -4.32
N SER A 71 -3.07 6.79 -3.33
CA SER A 71 -2.89 5.84 -2.25
C SER A 71 -4.23 5.42 -1.63
N PHE A 72 -4.23 4.30 -0.91
CA PHE A 72 -5.30 3.95 0.02
C PHE A 72 -4.81 4.17 1.45
N SER A 73 -5.71 4.51 2.37
CA SER A 73 -5.35 4.70 3.78
C SER A 73 -5.30 3.40 4.59
N GLY A 74 -5.77 2.29 4.01
CA GLY A 74 -6.29 1.20 4.81
C GLY A 74 -7.63 1.58 5.46
N ALA A 75 -8.17 0.67 6.26
CA ALA A 75 -9.38 0.93 7.04
C ALA A 75 -9.54 -0.09 8.18
N LEU A 76 -10.00 0.40 9.32
CA LEU A 76 -10.33 -0.47 10.46
C LEU A 76 -11.74 -1.05 10.37
N LEU A 77 -12.65 -0.42 9.61
CA LEU A 77 -14.06 -0.84 9.52
C LEU A 77 -14.56 -1.10 8.10
N TRP A 78 -13.87 -0.66 7.04
CA TRP A 78 -14.39 -0.76 5.66
C TRP A 78 -14.77 -2.19 5.23
N HIS A 79 -14.08 -3.18 5.79
CA HIS A 79 -14.37 -4.59 5.55
C HIS A 79 -15.78 -5.04 5.97
N THR A 80 -16.48 -4.27 6.81
CA THR A 80 -17.89 -4.51 7.20
C THR A 80 -18.89 -3.93 6.20
N VAL A 81 -18.43 -3.06 5.30
CA VAL A 81 -19.22 -2.43 4.24
C VAL A 81 -18.95 -3.09 2.89
N TYR A 82 -17.68 -3.40 2.60
CA TYR A 82 -17.26 -4.03 1.35
C TYR A 82 -16.18 -5.10 1.62
N PRO A 83 -16.38 -6.36 1.18
CA PRO A 83 -15.47 -7.47 1.50
C PRO A 83 -14.26 -7.47 0.58
N TRP A 84 -13.33 -6.54 0.83
CA TRP A 84 -12.03 -6.51 0.17
C TRP A 84 -10.89 -6.63 1.20
N PRO A 85 -9.91 -7.52 0.97
CA PRO A 85 -9.78 -8.44 -0.16
C PRO A 85 -10.90 -9.48 -0.13
N GLN A 86 -11.19 -10.10 -1.27
CA GLN A 86 -12.23 -11.12 -1.29
C GLN A 86 -11.84 -12.27 -0.35
N ARG A 87 -12.80 -12.74 0.44
CA ARG A 87 -12.59 -13.90 1.31
C ARG A 87 -12.30 -15.12 0.46
N PRO A 88 -11.37 -16.00 0.86
CA PRO A 88 -11.22 -17.30 0.22
C PRO A 88 -12.57 -18.02 0.17
N ALA A 89 -12.77 -18.86 -0.85
CA ALA A 89 -13.82 -19.86 -0.77
C ALA A 89 -13.56 -20.68 0.50
N GLY A 90 -14.58 -20.80 1.36
CA GLY A 90 -14.49 -21.48 2.65
C GLY A 90 -14.00 -22.92 2.51
#